data_AF-A0A835YWX2-F1
#
_entry.id   AF-A0A835YWX2-F1
#
_cell.length_a   1.000
_cell.length_b   1.000
_cell.length_c   1.000
_cell.angle_alpha   90.00
_cell.angle_beta   90.00
_cell.angle_gamma   90.00
#
_symmetry.space_group_name_H-M   'P 1'
#
loop_
_entity.id
_entity.type
_entity.pdbx_description
1 polymer ?
#
loop_
_entity_poly.entity_id
_entity_poly.type
_entity_poly.pdbx_seq_one_letter_code
_entity_poly.pdbx_strand_id
1 'polypeptide(L)'
;MLMEVPPALLEQLALELPLGRVRIIGVEEQDAVLVTSKESYKLTRVETSNTVLLVPPGEVRFEKGKDSPALATSCSDGADGTLAPHNDRSLTVACASSYQLELQKAFPDLERIRGYLASCPYRGQEYEAQYSFEDSTLTLEDIQERVQLSEQELLVSLATLGALCIANRWRLLDADLVSRTNTTLLAAIAEADMSIDDIDAAALLSAAEAEGVESIVARHCLALLAAPHAVGDEDSNNSSSRPPAMTAVTALDVSKVNAFVAHQLFQQRRVNEAYGNKPWPRKDFLEDWAANVPGVEPPDETLLRGIALLEVAGSSGAKLDTFIPKRGEHKSYFSQLPTAVCYMVTTTLNNRQTDDIFTLLTNGPWHDVESSGFRLSAYVVFVIDYDTPSFEQVQAARDLAVKLLVEGEIAELTDKIQQLRRQLLQEGSDAASQVGRLEQTLNLRQMQLRMHKKYTNLS
;
A
#
# COMPACT_ATOMS: atom_id res chain seq x y z
N MET A 1 -14.65 29.00 10.91
CA MET A 1 -14.37 27.56 10.74
C MET A 1 -13.40 27.15 11.84
N LEU A 2 -13.66 26.02 12.50
CA LEU A 2 -12.79 25.47 13.54
C LEU A 2 -12.07 24.24 12.97
N MET A 3 -10.78 24.12 13.27
CA MET A 3 -9.94 23.01 12.85
C MET A 3 -9.17 22.49 14.06
N GLU A 4 -9.21 21.19 14.27
CA GLU A 4 -8.38 20.51 15.25
C GLU A 4 -6.97 20.34 14.70
N VAL A 5 -5.99 20.88 15.43
CA VAL A 5 -4.58 20.87 15.02
C VAL A 5 -3.75 20.20 16.11
N PRO A 6 -3.10 19.06 15.82
CA PRO A 6 -2.15 18.45 16.76
C PRO A 6 -1.05 19.43 17.16
N PRO A 7 -0.55 19.41 18.42
CA PRO A 7 0.45 20.36 18.89
C PRO A 7 1.72 20.44 18.02
N ALA A 8 2.21 19.28 17.54
CA ALA A 8 3.37 19.22 16.66
C ALA A 8 3.14 19.94 15.32
N LEU A 9 1.92 19.85 14.78
CA LEU A 9 1.55 20.53 13.54
C LEU A 9 1.33 22.03 13.76
N LEU A 10 0.89 22.44 14.94
CA LEU A 10 0.62 23.84 15.26
C LEU A 10 1.89 24.71 15.13
N GLU A 11 3.02 24.23 15.64
CA GLU A 11 4.31 24.92 15.52
C GLU A 11 4.75 25.06 14.06
N GLN A 12 4.58 24.00 13.28
CA GLN A 12 4.89 24.01 11.85
C GLN A 12 3.99 24.98 11.08
N LEU A 13 2.68 24.96 11.34
CA LEU A 13 1.73 25.87 10.69
C LEU A 13 2.03 27.33 11.04
N ALA A 14 2.41 27.63 12.29
CA ALA A 14 2.78 28.99 12.70
C ALA A 14 3.97 29.55 11.90
N LEU A 15 4.91 28.69 11.48
CA LEU A 15 6.06 29.06 10.66
C LEU A 15 5.74 29.09 9.16
N GLU A 16 4.93 28.16 8.67
CA GLU A 16 4.69 27.96 7.24
C GLU A 16 3.53 28.81 6.68
N LEU A 17 2.51 29.12 7.49
CA LEU A 17 1.37 29.95 7.08
C LEU A 17 1.79 31.35 6.60
N PRO A 18 2.65 32.11 7.31
CA PRO A 18 3.11 33.43 6.84
C PRO A 18 3.91 33.36 5.54
N LEU A 19 4.52 32.20 5.25
CA LEU A 19 5.32 31.96 4.05
C LEU A 19 4.47 31.46 2.86
N GLY A 20 3.16 31.25 3.03
CA GLY A 20 2.28 30.75 2.00
C GLY A 20 2.55 29.29 1.59
N ARG A 21 3.21 28.50 2.46
CA ARG A 21 3.59 27.11 2.18
C ARG A 21 2.52 26.09 2.57
N VAL A 22 1.48 26.54 3.27
CA VAL A 22 0.34 25.72 3.66
C VAL A 22 -0.78 25.94 2.64
N ARG A 23 -1.26 24.86 2.03
CA ARG A 23 -2.33 24.89 1.03
C ARG A 23 -3.41 23.88 1.38
N ILE A 24 -4.66 24.18 1.02
CA ILE A 24 -5.74 23.19 1.01
C ILE A 24 -5.96 22.82 -0.45
N ILE A 25 -5.80 21.53 -0.77
CA ILE A 25 -5.97 20.98 -2.11
C ILE A 25 -7.18 20.05 -2.08
N GLY A 26 -8.03 20.12 -3.10
CA GLY A 26 -9.24 19.34 -3.20
C GLY A 26 -9.59 19.08 -4.66
N VAL A 27 -10.18 17.91 -4.93
CA VAL A 27 -10.73 17.53 -6.25
C VAL A 27 -12.21 17.22 -6.03
N GLU A 28 -13.08 17.46 -7.02
CA GLU A 28 -14.55 17.39 -6.85
C GLU A 28 -15.06 16.05 -6.29
N GLU A 29 -14.34 14.96 -6.53
CA GLU A 29 -14.73 13.61 -6.12
C GLU A 29 -14.03 13.11 -4.83
N GLN A 30 -13.21 13.95 -4.19
CA GLN A 30 -12.36 13.54 -3.07
C GLN A 30 -12.36 14.54 -1.92
N ASP A 31 -12.09 14.04 -0.73
CA ASP A 31 -11.93 14.88 0.45
C ASP A 31 -10.76 15.85 0.25
N ALA A 32 -10.90 17.05 0.80
CA ALA A 32 -9.82 18.03 0.77
C ALA A 32 -8.68 17.59 1.70
N VAL A 33 -7.45 17.97 1.34
CA VAL A 33 -6.24 17.68 2.09
C VAL A 33 -5.53 19.00 2.39
N LEU A 34 -5.15 19.18 3.65
CA LEU A 34 -4.23 20.21 4.10
C LEU A 34 -2.81 19.73 3.82
N VAL A 35 -2.10 20.47 2.98
CA VAL A 35 -0.74 20.15 2.54
C VAL A 35 0.21 21.19 3.12
N THR A 36 1.25 20.70 3.79
CA THR A 36 2.39 21.48 4.26
C THR A 36 3.59 21.25 3.33
N SER A 37 4.74 21.85 3.63
CA SER A 37 5.96 21.58 2.86
C SER A 37 6.44 20.12 2.93
N LYS A 38 6.08 19.38 3.99
CA LYS A 38 6.62 18.04 4.27
C LYS A 38 5.58 16.93 4.39
N GLU A 39 4.37 17.28 4.79
CA GLU A 39 3.34 16.33 5.19
C GLU A 39 1.96 16.75 4.70
N SER A 40 1.12 15.75 4.44
CA SER A 40 -0.28 15.91 4.06
C SER A 40 -1.25 15.39 5.13
N TYR A 41 -2.37 16.09 5.29
CA TYR A 41 -3.41 15.79 6.27
C TYR A 41 -4.80 15.84 5.64
N LYS A 42 -5.51 14.72 5.65
CA LYS A 42 -6.90 14.64 5.22
C LYS A 42 -7.80 15.47 6.14
N LEU A 43 -8.67 16.29 5.55
CA LEU A 43 -9.65 17.10 6.26
C LEU A 43 -10.99 16.36 6.33
N THR A 44 -11.43 16.03 7.54
CA THR A 44 -12.73 15.40 7.77
C THR A 44 -13.64 16.36 8.52
N ARG A 45 -14.84 16.62 7.98
CA ARG A 45 -15.85 17.42 8.68
C ARG A 45 -16.60 16.54 9.69
N VAL A 46 -16.57 16.95 10.95
CA VAL A 46 -17.28 16.28 12.04
C VAL A 46 -18.34 17.22 12.60
N GLU A 47 -19.60 16.80 12.52
CA GLU A 47 -20.72 17.56 13.06
C GLU A 47 -20.84 17.37 14.57
N THR A 48 -21.19 18.45 15.26
CA THR A 48 -21.37 18.45 16.70
C THR A 48 -22.82 18.82 17.02
N SER A 49 -23.42 18.15 18.01
CA SER A 49 -24.77 18.49 18.49
C SER A 49 -24.84 19.85 19.19
N ASN A 50 -23.69 20.42 19.56
CA ASN A 50 -23.57 21.72 20.19
C ASN A 50 -23.21 22.79 19.16
N THR A 51 -23.76 24.00 19.35
CA THR A 51 -23.35 25.20 18.61
C THR A 51 -22.26 25.92 19.39
N VAL A 52 -21.07 26.05 18.80
CA VAL A 52 -19.96 26.82 19.34
C VAL A 52 -20.02 28.25 18.80
N LEU A 53 -20.02 29.24 19.68
CA LEU A 53 -20.00 30.65 19.33
C LEU A 53 -18.58 31.20 19.50
N LEU A 54 -18.00 31.69 18.41
CA LEU A 54 -16.69 32.33 18.39
C LEU A 54 -16.84 33.83 18.59
N VAL A 55 -16.22 34.32 19.66
CA VAL A 55 -16.23 35.73 20.04
C VAL A 55 -14.80 36.27 19.90
N PRO A 56 -14.59 37.36 19.13
CA PRO A 56 -13.26 37.95 18.97
C PRO A 56 -12.65 38.41 20.31
N PRO A 57 -11.32 38.31 20.47
CA PRO A 57 -10.64 38.85 21.63
C PRO A 57 -10.78 40.38 21.65
N GLY A 58 -11.25 40.93 22.78
CA GLY A 58 -11.38 42.39 23.00
C GLY A 58 -12.81 42.90 23.21
N GLU A 59 -13.83 42.12 22.82
CA GLU A 59 -15.23 42.47 23.07
C GLU A 59 -15.74 42.04 24.45
N VAL A 60 -15.06 41.08 25.06
CA VAL A 60 -15.37 40.60 26.40
C VAL A 60 -14.71 41.50 27.44
N ARG A 61 -15.29 42.69 27.69
CA ARG A 61 -14.90 43.51 28.85
C ARG A 61 -15.63 43.02 30.10
N PHE A 62 -15.06 42.01 30.76
CA PHE A 62 -15.36 41.80 32.17
C PHE A 62 -14.69 42.92 32.96
N GLU A 63 -15.36 44.06 33.11
CA GLU A 63 -14.95 44.98 34.16
C GLU A 63 -15.01 44.19 35.47
N LYS A 64 -13.84 43.99 36.10
CA LYS A 64 -13.72 43.54 37.48
C LYS A 64 -14.59 44.50 38.30
N GLY A 65 -15.82 44.08 38.60
CA GLY A 65 -16.66 44.76 39.54
C GLY A 65 -15.86 44.88 40.84
N LYS A 66 -15.57 46.10 41.25
CA LYS A 66 -15.27 46.38 42.65
C LYS A 66 -16.38 45.75 43.47
N ASP A 67 -15.96 44.96 44.45
CA ASP A 67 -16.76 44.36 45.53
C ASP A 67 -18.17 44.95 45.67
N SER A 68 -19.17 44.17 45.26
CA SER A 68 -20.57 44.38 45.65
C SER A 68 -21.25 43.01 45.69
N PRO A 69 -21.39 42.39 46.88
CA PRO A 69 -22.08 41.13 47.01
C PRO A 69 -23.59 41.41 47.04
N ALA A 70 -24.23 41.30 45.89
CA ALA A 70 -25.69 41.27 45.82
C ALA A 70 -26.15 40.46 44.60
N LEU A 71 -25.74 39.19 44.53
CA LEU A 71 -26.45 38.19 43.75
C LEU A 71 -27.36 37.42 44.71
N ALA A 72 -28.39 38.09 45.20
CA ALA A 72 -29.55 37.45 45.79
C ALA A 72 -30.71 37.62 44.80
N THR A 73 -31.00 36.53 44.09
CA THR A 73 -32.36 36.03 43.90
C THR A 73 -33.40 37.01 43.33
N SER A 74 -33.72 36.89 42.04
CA SER A 74 -35.11 37.03 41.56
C SER A 74 -35.27 36.57 40.11
N CYS A 75 -35.41 35.26 39.91
CA CYS A 75 -36.31 34.78 38.87
C CYS A 75 -37.66 34.55 39.58
N SER A 76 -38.46 35.60 39.71
CA SER A 76 -39.85 35.48 40.16
C SER A 76 -40.74 35.97 39.03
N ASP A 77 -41.47 35.04 38.44
CA ASP A 77 -42.68 35.30 37.67
C ASP A 77 -43.62 36.17 38.51
N GLY A 78 -43.77 37.44 38.14
CA GLY A 78 -44.57 38.40 38.88
C GLY A 78 -44.78 39.64 38.05
N ALA A 79 -46.03 39.88 37.68
CA ALA A 79 -46.47 40.95 36.80
C ALA A 79 -46.10 42.35 37.33
N ASP A 80 -45.87 43.22 36.35
CA ASP A 80 -45.95 44.69 36.39
C ASP A 80 -44.67 45.50 36.70
N GLY A 81 -44.38 46.45 35.81
CA GLY A 81 -43.62 47.66 36.13
C GLY A 81 -42.08 47.65 35.99
N THR A 82 -41.60 47.75 34.75
CA THR A 82 -40.38 48.51 34.37
C THR A 82 -39.04 48.08 35.02
N LEU A 83 -38.51 46.93 34.56
CA LEU A 83 -37.11 46.57 34.77
C LEU A 83 -36.22 47.44 33.88
N ALA A 84 -35.43 48.34 34.48
CA ALA A 84 -34.31 48.97 33.80
C ALA A 84 -33.33 47.87 33.33
N PRO A 85 -32.86 47.87 32.07
CA PRO A 85 -31.97 46.83 31.58
C PRO A 85 -30.63 46.93 32.33
N HIS A 86 -30.44 46.06 33.32
CA HIS A 86 -29.17 45.88 33.99
C HIS A 86 -28.16 45.29 33.00
N ASN A 87 -27.07 46.04 32.79
CA ASN A 87 -25.87 45.73 32.00
C ASN A 87 -26.05 45.67 30.47
N ASP A 88 -25.73 46.80 29.85
CA ASP A 88 -25.41 47.01 28.43
C ASP A 88 -24.09 46.31 28.05
N ARG A 89 -24.02 44.99 28.28
CA ARG A 89 -22.89 44.13 27.91
C ARG A 89 -23.32 43.28 26.73
N SER A 90 -23.23 43.85 25.54
CA SER A 90 -23.40 43.13 24.29
C SER A 90 -22.09 42.43 23.91
N LEU A 91 -22.18 41.17 23.47
CA LEU A 91 -21.10 40.40 22.88
C LEU A 91 -21.42 40.24 21.40
N THR A 92 -20.48 40.58 20.50
CA THR A 92 -20.65 40.28 19.09
C THR A 92 -20.11 38.89 18.82
N VAL A 93 -21.00 38.00 18.39
CA VAL A 93 -20.59 36.68 17.91
C VAL A 93 -20.07 36.84 16.49
N ALA A 94 -18.79 36.56 16.27
CA ALA A 94 -18.20 36.60 14.94
C ALA A 94 -18.61 35.39 14.09
N CYS A 95 -18.82 34.24 14.72
CA CYS A 95 -19.21 33.02 14.01
C CYS A 95 -19.92 32.05 14.96
N ALA A 96 -20.95 31.38 14.44
CA ALA A 96 -21.53 30.19 15.05
C ALA A 96 -21.12 28.97 14.21
N SER A 97 -20.58 27.94 14.85
CA SER A 97 -20.14 26.70 14.21
C SER A 97 -20.83 25.50 14.86
N SER A 98 -21.43 24.64 14.04
CA SER A 98 -22.03 23.36 14.46
C SER A 98 -21.21 22.16 13.96
N TYR A 99 -20.00 22.41 13.48
CA TYR A 99 -19.06 21.40 13.03
C TYR A 99 -17.62 21.86 13.29
N GLN A 100 -16.71 20.89 13.34
CA GLN A 100 -15.26 21.09 13.36
C GLN A 100 -14.61 20.29 12.23
N LEU A 101 -13.42 20.72 11.80
CA LEU A 101 -12.59 19.95 10.88
C LEU A 101 -11.54 19.20 11.67
N GLU A 102 -11.49 17.89 11.48
CA GLU A 102 -10.46 17.02 12.05
C GLU A 102 -9.38 16.75 11.00
N LEU A 103 -8.12 16.76 11.44
CA LEU A 103 -6.97 16.44 10.62
C LEU A 103 -6.51 15.00 10.86
N GLN A 104 -6.45 14.20 9.81
CA GLN A 104 -5.89 12.86 9.85
C GLN A 104 -4.67 12.81 8.94
N LYS A 105 -3.54 12.29 9.43
CA LYS A 105 -2.33 12.16 8.60
C LYS A 105 -2.63 11.29 7.37
N ALA A 106 -2.36 11.83 6.19
CA ALA A 106 -2.51 11.10 4.94
C ALA A 106 -1.24 10.27 4.68
N PHE A 107 -1.42 9.12 4.02
CA PHE A 107 -0.29 8.30 3.55
C PHE A 107 -0.27 8.32 2.03
N PRO A 108 0.93 8.35 1.41
CA PRO A 108 1.05 8.34 -0.03
C PRO A 108 0.55 7.02 -0.62
N ASP A 109 -0.41 7.12 -1.54
CA ASP A 109 -0.89 5.98 -2.32
C ASP A 109 -0.01 5.80 -3.57
N LEU A 110 0.94 4.87 -3.46
CA LEU A 110 1.88 4.56 -4.53
C LEU A 110 1.21 3.98 -5.76
N GLU A 111 0.10 3.22 -5.60
CA GLU A 111 -0.61 2.62 -6.74
C GLU A 111 -1.28 3.70 -7.57
N ARG A 112 -1.88 4.68 -6.90
CA ARG A 112 -2.49 5.83 -7.57
C ARG A 112 -1.46 6.68 -8.32
N ILE A 113 -0.32 6.99 -7.70
CA ILE A 113 0.78 7.73 -8.37
C ILE A 113 1.26 6.92 -9.58
N ARG A 114 1.47 5.63 -9.41
CA ARG A 114 1.88 4.73 -10.50
C ARG A 114 0.85 4.71 -11.63
N GLY A 115 -0.44 4.70 -11.33
CA GLY A 115 -1.52 4.76 -12.31
C GLY A 115 -1.44 6.01 -13.19
N TYR A 116 -1.21 7.18 -12.60
CA TYR A 116 -1.02 8.41 -13.37
C TYR A 116 0.23 8.35 -14.26
N LEU A 117 1.36 7.88 -13.74
CA LEU A 117 2.61 7.80 -14.49
C LEU A 117 2.57 6.74 -15.60
N ALA A 118 1.82 5.65 -15.41
CA ALA A 118 1.69 4.56 -16.37
C ALA A 118 0.90 4.95 -17.63
N SER A 119 0.17 6.06 -17.60
CA SER A 119 -0.54 6.59 -18.77
C SER A 119 0.41 7.05 -19.89
N CYS A 120 1.64 7.44 -19.55
CA CYS A 120 2.61 7.99 -20.50
C CYS A 120 4.05 7.55 -20.12
N PRO A 121 4.38 6.25 -20.25
CA PRO A 121 5.73 5.76 -19.96
C PRO A 121 6.74 6.27 -20.99
N TYR A 122 7.97 6.47 -20.56
CA TYR A 122 9.07 6.84 -21.44
C TYR A 122 9.63 5.62 -22.15
N ARG A 123 9.57 5.63 -23.49
CA ARG A 123 10.01 4.51 -24.35
C ARG A 123 11.32 4.74 -25.09
N GLY A 124 11.87 5.95 -25.00
CA GLY A 124 13.04 6.40 -25.74
C GLY A 124 12.74 7.66 -26.54
N GLN A 125 13.77 8.48 -26.76
CA GLN A 125 13.66 9.77 -27.44
C GLN A 125 13.04 9.65 -28.84
N GLU A 126 13.29 8.55 -29.54
CA GLU A 126 12.77 8.26 -30.88
C GLU A 126 11.24 8.06 -30.91
N TYR A 127 10.64 7.69 -29.78
CA TYR A 127 9.19 7.49 -29.65
C TYR A 127 8.46 8.74 -29.14
N GLU A 128 9.18 9.76 -28.66
CA GLU A 128 8.57 10.99 -28.12
C GLU A 128 7.74 11.76 -29.14
N ALA A 129 8.15 11.75 -30.42
CA ALA A 129 7.41 12.42 -31.49
C ALA A 129 6.02 11.82 -31.76
N GLN A 130 5.74 10.61 -31.24
CA GLN A 130 4.47 9.91 -31.42
C GLN A 130 3.43 10.29 -30.36
N TYR A 131 3.84 10.97 -29.29
CA TYR A 131 2.94 11.45 -28.25
C TYR A 131 2.38 12.82 -28.62
N SER A 132 1.06 12.94 -28.67
CA SER A 132 0.40 14.25 -28.67
C SER A 132 0.66 14.90 -27.32
N PHE A 133 1.35 16.04 -27.33
CA PHE A 133 1.73 16.78 -26.11
C PHE A 133 0.52 17.33 -25.33
N GLU A 134 -0.67 17.32 -25.91
CA GLU A 134 -1.86 18.01 -25.39
C GLU A 134 -2.54 17.24 -24.23
N ASP A 135 -2.32 15.93 -24.06
CA ASP A 135 -3.07 15.11 -23.09
C ASP A 135 -2.29 14.71 -21.81
N SER A 136 -1.01 15.08 -21.65
CA SER A 136 -0.17 14.49 -20.58
C SER A 136 0.90 15.42 -19.98
N THR A 137 0.51 16.63 -19.59
CA THR A 137 1.35 17.39 -18.64
C THR A 137 1.29 16.69 -17.27
N LEU A 138 2.27 15.81 -17.04
CA LEU A 138 2.55 15.20 -15.74
C LEU A 138 3.69 15.99 -15.08
N THR A 139 3.48 17.30 -14.91
CA THR A 139 4.42 18.11 -14.12
C THR A 139 4.31 17.73 -12.64
N LEU A 140 5.29 18.15 -11.83
CA LEU A 140 5.25 17.89 -10.39
C LEU A 140 3.98 18.48 -9.76
N GLU A 141 3.61 19.70 -10.16
CA GLU A 141 2.41 20.41 -9.69
C GLU A 141 1.13 19.68 -10.13
N ASP A 142 1.04 19.23 -11.39
CA ASP A 142 -0.12 18.48 -11.89
C ASP A 142 -0.34 17.18 -11.11
N ILE A 143 0.74 16.44 -10.82
CA ILE A 143 0.65 15.20 -10.03
C ILE A 143 0.30 15.53 -8.58
N GLN A 144 0.85 16.61 -8.02
CA GLN A 144 0.57 17.03 -6.66
C GLN A 144 -0.91 17.37 -6.45
N GLU A 145 -1.53 18.09 -7.39
CA GLU A 145 -2.95 18.43 -7.33
C GLU A 145 -3.84 17.20 -7.50
N ARG A 146 -3.45 16.26 -8.37
CA ARG A 146 -4.19 15.02 -8.59
C ARG A 146 -4.07 14.02 -7.46
N VAL A 147 -2.92 13.90 -6.79
CA VAL A 147 -2.68 12.90 -5.73
C VAL A 147 -2.90 13.49 -4.33
N GLN A 148 -2.91 14.82 -4.20
CA GLN A 148 -3.11 15.58 -2.95
C GLN A 148 -2.03 15.31 -1.89
N LEU A 149 -0.76 15.35 -2.30
CA LEU A 149 0.40 15.12 -1.42
C LEU A 149 1.25 16.38 -1.22
N SER A 150 2.08 16.39 -0.19
CA SER A 150 3.16 17.38 -0.08
C SER A 150 4.21 17.13 -1.15
N GLU A 151 4.94 18.19 -1.51
CA GLU A 151 6.01 18.09 -2.51
C GLU A 151 7.07 17.06 -2.08
N GLN A 152 7.43 17.05 -0.79
CA GLN A 152 8.43 16.14 -0.27
C GLN A 152 7.95 14.68 -0.29
N GLU A 153 6.73 14.39 0.16
CA GLU A 153 6.15 13.04 0.10
C GLU A 153 6.02 12.55 -1.34
N LEU A 154 5.61 13.44 -2.26
CA LEU A 154 5.51 13.13 -3.67
C LEU A 154 6.88 12.78 -4.27
N LEU A 155 7.92 13.58 -4.01
CA LEU A 155 9.28 13.30 -4.51
C LEU A 155 9.82 11.97 -3.97
N VAL A 156 9.61 11.67 -2.69
CA VAL A 156 9.98 10.37 -2.09
C VAL A 156 9.21 9.22 -2.75
N SER A 157 7.92 9.40 -3.00
CA SER A 157 7.08 8.40 -3.66
C SER A 157 7.52 8.16 -5.11
N LEU A 158 7.84 9.23 -5.84
CA LEU A 158 8.36 9.18 -7.21
C LEU A 158 9.71 8.46 -7.26
N ALA A 159 10.62 8.76 -6.34
CA ALA A 159 11.90 8.05 -6.22
C ALA A 159 11.70 6.56 -5.90
N THR A 160 10.77 6.24 -4.99
CA THR A 160 10.41 4.85 -4.62
C THR A 160 9.87 4.07 -5.83
N LEU A 161 9.08 4.73 -6.68
CA LEU A 161 8.57 4.13 -7.92
C LEU A 161 9.61 4.08 -9.05
N GLY A 162 10.79 4.66 -8.86
CA GLY A 162 11.80 4.79 -9.90
C GLY A 162 11.35 5.70 -11.05
N ALA A 163 10.54 6.72 -10.76
CA ALA A 163 10.15 7.72 -11.74
C ALA A 163 11.31 8.68 -12.05
N LEU A 164 11.38 9.13 -13.30
CA LEU A 164 12.41 10.02 -13.82
C LEU A 164 11.75 11.30 -14.36
N CYS A 165 12.41 12.44 -14.16
CA CYS A 165 11.99 13.71 -14.73
C CYS A 165 12.71 13.96 -16.06
N ILE A 166 11.96 13.98 -17.16
CA ILE A 166 12.45 14.26 -18.52
C ILE A 166 11.68 15.44 -19.07
N ALA A 167 12.38 16.50 -19.47
CA ALA A 167 11.79 17.73 -20.02
C ALA A 167 10.64 18.29 -19.16
N ASN A 168 10.87 18.39 -17.84
CA ASN A 168 9.90 18.87 -16.82
C ASN A 168 8.64 18.00 -16.67
N ARG A 169 8.70 16.72 -17.05
CA ARG A 169 7.61 15.76 -16.86
C ARG A 169 8.12 14.53 -16.13
N TRP A 170 7.35 14.07 -15.15
CA TRP A 170 7.63 12.84 -14.43
C TRP A 170 7.05 11.64 -15.17
N ARG A 171 7.88 10.62 -15.40
CA ARG A 171 7.51 9.42 -16.14
C ARG A 171 8.16 8.18 -15.55
N LEU A 172 7.51 7.04 -15.74
CA LEU A 172 8.14 5.74 -15.55
C LEU A 172 8.82 5.31 -16.84
N LEU A 173 9.98 4.68 -16.74
CA LEU A 173 10.60 4.03 -17.89
C LEU A 173 9.78 2.79 -18.28
N ASP A 174 9.62 2.58 -19.58
CA ASP A 174 9.01 1.37 -20.11
C ASP A 174 9.85 0.13 -19.74
N ALA A 175 9.18 -0.97 -19.40
CA ALA A 175 9.84 -2.18 -18.93
C ALA A 175 10.84 -2.75 -19.95
N ASP A 176 10.55 -2.64 -21.25
CA ASP A 176 11.44 -3.12 -22.30
C ASP A 176 12.67 -2.21 -22.46
N LEU A 177 12.51 -0.90 -22.23
CA LEU A 177 13.63 0.04 -22.22
C LEU A 177 14.55 -0.21 -21.02
N VAL A 178 13.97 -0.41 -19.82
CA VAL A 178 14.74 -0.74 -18.61
C VAL A 178 15.50 -2.05 -18.81
N SER A 179 14.83 -3.09 -19.32
CA SER A 179 15.43 -4.41 -19.54
C SER A 179 16.60 -4.35 -20.52
N ARG A 180 16.44 -3.66 -21.66
CA ARG A 180 17.52 -3.45 -22.64
C ARG A 180 18.67 -2.67 -22.03
N THR A 181 18.39 -1.55 -21.37
CA THR A 181 19.41 -0.69 -20.75
C THR A 181 20.21 -1.43 -19.69
N ASN A 182 19.55 -2.14 -18.79
CA ASN A 182 20.21 -2.92 -17.74
C ASN A 182 21.06 -4.05 -18.35
N THR A 183 20.58 -4.71 -19.40
CA THR A 183 21.36 -5.74 -20.11
C THR A 183 22.63 -5.16 -20.72
N THR A 184 22.54 -4.00 -21.38
CA THR A 184 23.70 -3.29 -21.93
C THR A 184 24.69 -2.89 -20.83
N LEU A 185 24.19 -2.37 -19.70
CA LEU A 185 25.05 -2.01 -18.56
C LEU A 185 25.76 -3.23 -17.97
N LEU A 186 25.06 -4.35 -17.77
CA LEU A 186 25.66 -5.59 -17.25
C LEU A 186 26.66 -6.21 -18.24
N ALA A 187 26.39 -6.14 -19.54
CA ALA A 187 27.32 -6.56 -20.57
C ALA A 187 28.61 -5.72 -20.55
N ALA A 188 28.48 -4.39 -20.43
CA ALA A 188 29.64 -3.49 -20.32
C ALA A 188 30.49 -3.78 -19.06
N ILE A 189 29.85 -4.12 -17.92
CA ILE A 189 30.56 -4.56 -16.71
C ILE A 189 31.35 -5.84 -16.98
N ALA A 190 30.73 -6.83 -17.63
CA ALA A 190 31.38 -8.10 -17.96
C ALA A 190 32.53 -7.93 -18.97
N GLU A 191 32.36 -7.09 -19.98
CA GLU A 191 33.39 -6.82 -20.99
C GLU A 191 34.59 -6.07 -20.43
N ALA A 192 34.37 -5.17 -19.47
CA ALA A 192 35.42 -4.42 -18.79
C ALA A 192 36.04 -5.17 -17.59
N ASP A 193 35.60 -6.40 -17.30
CA ASP A 193 36.00 -7.21 -16.15
C ASP A 193 35.90 -6.43 -14.81
N MET A 194 34.84 -5.62 -14.69
CA MET A 194 34.57 -4.81 -13.50
C MET A 194 33.93 -5.65 -12.39
N SER A 195 34.26 -5.34 -11.14
CA SER A 195 33.59 -5.92 -9.97
C SER A 195 32.26 -5.23 -9.70
N ILE A 196 31.25 -5.97 -9.24
CA ILE A 196 29.95 -5.39 -8.81
C ILE A 196 30.15 -4.40 -7.64
N ASP A 197 31.16 -4.63 -6.80
CA ASP A 197 31.48 -3.79 -5.64
C ASP A 197 32.33 -2.56 -5.97
N ASP A 198 32.90 -2.49 -7.17
CA ASP A 198 33.79 -1.41 -7.62
C ASP A 198 33.57 -1.13 -9.10
N ILE A 199 32.62 -0.23 -9.38
CA ILE A 199 32.23 0.16 -10.73
C ILE A 199 32.65 1.59 -11.07
N ASP A 200 33.23 1.77 -12.26
CA ASP A 200 33.43 3.09 -12.85
C ASP A 200 32.17 3.52 -13.60
N ALA A 201 31.29 4.26 -12.91
CA ALA A 201 30.06 4.78 -13.50
C ALA A 201 30.31 5.62 -14.76
N ALA A 202 31.44 6.34 -14.88
CA ALA A 202 31.69 7.17 -16.05
C ALA A 202 32.03 6.32 -17.28
N ALA A 203 32.82 5.27 -17.09
CA ALA A 203 33.13 4.31 -18.14
C ALA A 203 31.87 3.56 -18.60
N LEU A 204 31.01 3.12 -17.67
CA LEU A 204 29.76 2.43 -17.99
C LEU A 204 28.77 3.31 -18.75
N LEU A 205 28.61 4.57 -18.33
CA LEU A 205 27.75 5.51 -19.05
C LEU A 205 28.28 5.78 -20.46
N SER A 206 29.60 5.91 -20.62
CA SER A 206 30.22 6.09 -21.94
C SER A 206 30.03 4.87 -22.85
N ALA A 207 30.14 3.66 -22.30
CA ALA A 207 29.88 2.42 -23.03
C ALA A 207 28.41 2.28 -23.45
N ALA A 208 27.47 2.59 -22.54
CA ALA A 208 26.04 2.58 -22.83
C ALA A 208 25.66 3.62 -23.91
N GLU A 209 26.27 4.81 -23.89
CA GLU A 209 26.08 5.82 -24.92
C GLU A 209 26.60 5.37 -26.29
N ALA A 210 27.72 4.62 -26.33
CA ALA A 210 28.25 4.05 -27.58
C ALA A 210 27.30 3.01 -28.21
N GLU A 211 26.55 2.28 -27.39
CA GLU A 211 25.48 1.36 -27.81
C GLU A 211 24.14 2.06 -28.11
N GLY A 212 24.10 3.40 -28.02
CA GLY A 212 22.94 4.22 -28.36
C GLY A 212 21.92 4.41 -27.24
N VAL A 213 22.28 4.09 -25.99
CA VAL A 213 21.43 4.37 -24.82
C VAL A 213 21.60 5.82 -24.37
N GLU A 214 20.49 6.50 -24.10
CA GLU A 214 20.53 7.88 -23.60
C GLU A 214 21.16 7.97 -22.20
N SER A 215 22.09 8.91 -22.01
CA SER A 215 22.80 9.14 -20.74
C SER A 215 21.88 9.25 -19.52
N ILE A 216 20.73 9.91 -19.68
CA ILE A 216 19.76 10.11 -18.59
C ILE A 216 19.09 8.79 -18.18
N VAL A 217 18.79 7.92 -19.14
CA VAL A 217 18.18 6.61 -18.92
C VAL A 217 19.20 5.66 -18.31
N ALA A 218 20.40 5.59 -18.90
CA ALA A 218 21.49 4.76 -18.39
C ALA A 218 21.83 5.11 -16.94
N ARG A 219 21.95 6.40 -16.62
CA ARG A 219 22.22 6.87 -15.25
C ARG A 219 21.10 6.54 -14.28
N HIS A 220 19.85 6.67 -14.71
CA HIS A 220 18.70 6.33 -13.88
C HIS A 220 18.64 4.83 -13.59
N CYS A 221 18.79 3.98 -14.60
CA CYS A 221 18.89 2.53 -14.48
C CYS A 221 20.03 2.11 -13.55
N LEU A 222 21.21 2.73 -13.70
CA LEU A 222 22.36 2.48 -12.82
C LEU A 222 22.05 2.84 -11.36
N ALA A 223 21.39 3.98 -11.12
CA ALA A 223 20.99 4.39 -9.77
C ALA A 223 19.94 3.45 -9.15
N LEU A 224 19.06 2.85 -9.95
CA LEU A 224 18.09 1.86 -9.46
C LEU A 224 18.79 0.56 -9.03
N LEU A 225 19.82 0.14 -9.76
CA LEU A 225 20.64 -1.05 -9.46
C LEU A 225 21.68 -0.79 -8.37
N ALA A 226 22.02 0.47 -8.07
CA ALA A 226 23.00 0.84 -7.06
C ALA A 226 22.62 0.33 -5.67
N ALA A 227 23.65 0.01 -4.88
CA ALA A 227 23.49 -0.21 -3.45
C ALA A 227 23.10 1.11 -2.76
N PRO A 228 22.17 1.09 -1.78
CA PRO A 228 21.95 2.28 -0.96
C PRO A 228 23.28 2.63 -0.30
N HIS A 229 23.81 3.83 -0.57
CA HIS A 229 25.00 4.31 0.12
C HIS A 229 24.74 4.20 1.62
N ALA A 230 25.48 3.32 2.30
CA ALA A 230 25.62 3.40 3.73
C ALA A 230 26.25 4.76 3.99
N VAL A 231 25.46 5.72 4.46
CA VAL A 231 25.96 7.00 4.95
C VAL A 231 26.84 6.65 6.15
N GLY A 232 28.14 6.49 5.88
CA GLY A 232 29.15 6.47 6.91
C GLY A 232 29.13 7.83 7.58
N ASP A 233 28.93 7.83 8.90
CA ASP A 233 29.10 8.96 9.79
C ASP A 233 30.54 9.50 9.69
N GLU A 234 30.88 10.27 8.67
CA GLU A 234 32.04 11.16 8.70
C GLU A 234 31.73 12.51 8.03
N ASP A 235 31.49 13.48 8.90
CA ASP A 235 31.78 14.90 8.77
C ASP A 235 30.96 15.81 7.82
N SER A 236 30.09 16.56 8.51
CA SER A 236 30.12 18.03 8.51
C SER A 236 29.46 18.80 7.36
N ASN A 237 28.25 19.27 7.70
CA ASN A 237 27.95 20.70 7.76
C ASN A 237 27.98 21.45 6.41
N ASN A 238 27.01 21.17 5.54
CA ASN A 238 26.55 22.20 4.61
C ASN A 238 25.05 22.09 4.32
N SER A 239 24.29 23.00 4.93
CA SER A 239 22.89 23.24 4.64
C SER A 239 22.75 23.92 3.27
N SER A 240 22.47 23.15 2.23
CA SER A 240 21.84 23.67 1.02
C SER A 240 20.81 22.69 0.52
N SER A 241 19.56 23.15 0.46
CA SER A 241 18.36 22.51 -0.07
C SER A 241 18.48 22.26 -1.59
N ARG A 242 19.39 21.38 -1.97
CA ARG A 242 19.54 20.87 -3.33
C ARG A 242 19.42 19.35 -3.23
N PRO A 243 18.60 18.68 -4.08
CA PRO A 243 18.62 17.22 -4.13
C PRO A 243 20.07 16.77 -4.30
N PRO A 244 20.52 15.71 -3.60
CA PRO A 244 21.90 15.28 -3.67
C PRO A 244 22.27 15.13 -5.13
N ALA A 245 23.28 15.88 -5.59
CA ALA A 245 23.88 15.63 -6.88
C ALA A 245 24.26 14.15 -6.86
N MET A 246 23.63 13.35 -7.72
CA MET A 246 23.73 11.88 -7.75
C MET A 246 25.20 11.50 -7.53
N THR A 247 25.49 11.02 -6.32
CA THR A 247 26.81 10.60 -5.88
C THR A 247 27.29 9.53 -6.86
N ALA A 248 28.57 9.59 -7.22
CA ALA A 248 29.18 8.61 -8.12
C ALA A 248 28.82 7.20 -7.62
N VAL A 249 28.07 6.46 -8.43
CA VAL A 249 27.71 5.08 -8.08
C VAL A 249 29.01 4.28 -8.14
N THR A 250 29.48 3.81 -6.99
CA THR A 250 30.73 3.04 -6.88
C THR A 250 30.47 1.54 -6.73
N ALA A 251 29.26 1.14 -6.34
CA ALA A 251 28.89 -0.26 -6.12
C ALA A 251 27.43 -0.51 -6.48
N LEU A 252 27.16 -1.70 -7.03
CA LEU A 252 25.83 -2.19 -7.33
C LEU A 252 25.28 -3.09 -6.22
N ASP A 253 23.96 -3.10 -6.10
CA ASP A 253 23.26 -4.00 -5.20
C ASP A 253 23.18 -5.40 -5.83
N VAL A 254 24.00 -6.31 -5.32
CA VAL A 254 24.04 -7.73 -5.73
C VAL A 254 22.64 -8.35 -5.73
N SER A 255 21.78 -8.01 -4.77
CA SER A 255 20.43 -8.58 -4.68
C SER A 255 19.55 -8.12 -5.84
N LYS A 256 19.62 -6.83 -6.20
CA LYS A 256 18.85 -6.27 -7.31
C LYS A 256 19.35 -6.77 -8.66
N VAL A 257 20.66 -6.86 -8.84
CA VAL A 257 21.26 -7.42 -10.07
C VAL A 257 20.84 -8.87 -10.25
N ASN A 258 20.97 -9.70 -9.20
CA ASN A 258 20.56 -11.10 -9.23
C ASN A 258 19.06 -11.27 -9.52
N ALA A 259 18.20 -10.50 -8.86
CA ALA A 259 16.77 -10.51 -9.12
C ALA A 259 16.43 -10.12 -10.57
N PHE A 260 17.11 -9.10 -11.11
CA PHE A 260 16.94 -8.68 -12.50
C PHE A 260 17.32 -9.79 -13.48
N VAL A 261 18.49 -10.41 -13.33
CA VAL A 261 18.95 -11.50 -14.21
C VAL A 261 18.00 -12.70 -14.12
N ALA A 262 17.52 -13.05 -12.92
CA ALA A 262 16.53 -14.12 -12.75
C ALA A 262 15.23 -13.81 -13.51
N HIS A 263 14.70 -12.59 -13.39
CA HIS A 263 13.52 -12.15 -14.13
C HIS A 263 13.73 -12.24 -15.64
N GLN A 264 14.89 -11.81 -16.12
CA GLN A 264 15.25 -11.85 -17.54
C GLN A 264 15.27 -13.29 -18.07
N LEU A 265 15.90 -14.23 -17.35
CA LEU A 265 15.93 -15.65 -17.73
C LEU A 265 14.53 -16.24 -17.81
N PHE A 266 13.66 -15.94 -16.83
CA PHE A 266 12.27 -16.38 -16.87
C PHE A 266 11.51 -15.80 -18.06
N GLN A 267 11.72 -14.52 -18.39
CA GLN A 267 11.09 -13.89 -19.56
C GLN A 267 11.57 -14.51 -20.88
N GLN A 268 12.88 -14.69 -21.05
CA GLN A 268 13.47 -15.31 -22.24
C GLN A 268 12.94 -16.72 -22.48
N ARG A 269 12.87 -17.55 -21.43
CA ARG A 269 12.34 -18.91 -21.53
C ARG A 269 10.85 -18.94 -21.88
N ARG A 270 10.07 -17.98 -21.37
CA ARG A 270 8.63 -17.86 -21.68
C ARG A 270 8.38 -17.52 -23.15
N VAL A 271 9.20 -16.64 -23.73
CA VAL A 271 9.12 -16.27 -25.15
C VAL A 271 9.59 -17.41 -26.05
N ASN A 272 10.50 -18.26 -25.57
CA ASN A 272 10.98 -19.41 -26.31
C ASN A 272 9.90 -20.50 -26.46
N GLU A 273 9.39 -20.67 -27.69
CA GLU A 273 8.32 -21.61 -28.04
C GLU A 273 8.60 -23.06 -27.62
N ALA A 274 9.87 -23.48 -27.55
CA ALA A 274 10.23 -24.84 -27.14
C ALA A 274 9.88 -25.14 -25.67
N TYR A 275 9.95 -24.12 -24.81
CA TYR A 275 9.78 -24.24 -23.37
C TYR A 275 8.44 -23.69 -22.88
N GLY A 276 7.97 -22.56 -23.43
CA GLY A 276 6.70 -21.93 -23.03
C GLY A 276 6.60 -21.71 -21.52
N ASN A 277 5.43 -21.99 -20.94
CA ASN A 277 5.20 -21.92 -19.49
C ASN A 277 5.56 -23.22 -18.74
N LYS A 278 6.43 -24.08 -19.30
CA LYS A 278 6.82 -25.31 -18.62
C LYS A 278 7.69 -24.99 -17.39
N PRO A 279 7.48 -25.70 -16.27
CA PRO A 279 8.35 -25.59 -15.11
C PRO A 279 9.84 -25.76 -15.46
N TRP A 280 10.73 -24.94 -14.87
CA TRP A 280 12.17 -25.02 -15.06
C TRP A 280 12.82 -25.88 -13.96
N PRO A 281 13.49 -27.01 -14.30
CA PRO A 281 14.20 -27.81 -13.30
C PRO A 281 15.14 -26.93 -12.47
N ARG A 282 15.05 -27.05 -11.14
CA ARG A 282 15.79 -26.19 -10.20
C ARG A 282 17.29 -26.14 -10.48
N LYS A 283 17.90 -27.31 -10.70
CA LYS A 283 19.34 -27.41 -10.96
C LYS A 283 19.74 -26.64 -12.23
N ASP A 284 19.07 -26.93 -13.33
CA ASP A 284 19.34 -26.28 -14.62
C ASP A 284 19.16 -24.76 -14.53
N PHE A 285 18.13 -24.30 -13.81
CA PHE A 285 17.91 -22.87 -13.60
C PHE A 285 19.04 -22.21 -12.82
N LEU A 286 19.50 -22.82 -11.72
CA LEU A 286 20.57 -22.26 -10.90
C LEU A 286 21.91 -22.22 -11.65
N GLU A 287 22.18 -23.23 -12.47
CA GLU A 287 23.36 -23.26 -13.34
C GLU A 287 23.30 -22.15 -14.40
N ASP A 288 22.17 -22.00 -15.09
CA ASP A 288 21.98 -20.92 -16.08
C ASP A 288 21.99 -19.53 -15.42
N TRP A 289 21.42 -19.40 -14.22
CA TRP A 289 21.42 -18.14 -13.48
C TRP A 289 22.82 -17.73 -13.04
N ALA A 290 23.60 -18.65 -12.46
CA ALA A 290 24.99 -18.38 -12.09
C ALA A 290 25.87 -18.03 -13.29
N ALA A 291 25.61 -18.62 -14.46
CA ALA A 291 26.36 -18.32 -15.69
C ALA A 291 26.08 -16.92 -16.27
N ASN A 292 24.94 -16.29 -15.94
CA ASN A 292 24.52 -15.00 -16.49
C ASN A 292 24.74 -13.82 -15.52
N VAL A 293 25.23 -14.07 -14.30
CA VAL A 293 25.53 -13.01 -13.33
C VAL A 293 27.03 -12.66 -13.43
N PRO A 294 27.39 -11.41 -13.77
CA PRO A 294 28.80 -11.04 -13.92
C PRO A 294 29.52 -10.98 -12.56
N GLY A 295 30.61 -11.71 -12.39
CA GLY A 295 31.58 -11.47 -11.31
C GLY A 295 31.15 -11.80 -9.88
N VAL A 296 30.08 -12.59 -9.67
CA VAL A 296 29.58 -12.94 -8.32
C VAL A 296 29.68 -14.45 -8.05
N GLU A 297 29.84 -14.82 -6.78
CA GLU A 297 29.52 -16.15 -6.27
C GLU A 297 28.10 -16.59 -6.69
N PRO A 298 27.84 -17.91 -6.81
CA PRO A 298 26.54 -18.40 -7.27
C PRO A 298 25.41 -17.80 -6.42
N PRO A 299 24.37 -17.24 -7.06
CA PRO A 299 23.34 -16.48 -6.37
C PRO A 299 22.55 -17.35 -5.38
N ASP A 300 22.23 -16.78 -4.23
CA ASP A 300 21.42 -17.45 -3.21
C ASP A 300 19.96 -17.56 -3.65
N GLU A 301 19.38 -18.74 -3.47
CA GLU A 301 17.97 -19.03 -3.76
C GLU A 301 17.01 -18.16 -2.95
N THR A 302 17.46 -17.65 -1.80
CA THR A 302 16.64 -16.73 -0.99
C THR A 302 16.26 -15.45 -1.75
N LEU A 303 17.06 -15.05 -2.75
CA LEU A 303 16.81 -13.89 -3.61
C LEU A 303 15.64 -14.12 -4.59
N LEU A 304 15.20 -15.36 -4.77
CA LEU A 304 14.04 -15.69 -5.61
C LEU A 304 12.70 -15.57 -4.87
N ARG A 305 12.72 -15.25 -3.57
CA ARG A 305 11.49 -15.08 -2.78
C ARG A 305 10.64 -13.95 -3.37
N GLY A 306 9.40 -14.26 -3.71
CA GLY A 306 8.48 -13.32 -4.35
C GLY A 306 8.62 -13.21 -5.86
N ILE A 307 9.64 -13.84 -6.46
CA ILE A 307 9.89 -13.86 -7.92
C ILE A 307 9.44 -15.18 -8.52
N ALA A 308 9.70 -16.30 -7.84
CA ALA A 308 9.36 -17.64 -8.31
C ALA A 308 8.70 -18.48 -7.21
N LEU A 309 7.88 -19.44 -7.63
CA LEU A 309 7.31 -20.48 -6.78
C LEU A 309 8.10 -21.77 -6.94
N LEU A 310 8.39 -22.42 -5.83
CA LEU A 310 8.99 -23.75 -5.81
C LEU A 310 7.88 -24.81 -5.77
N GLU A 311 7.79 -25.61 -6.81
CA GLU A 311 6.92 -26.78 -6.84
C GLU A 311 7.71 -28.04 -6.51
N VAL A 312 7.26 -28.78 -5.51
CA VAL A 312 7.81 -30.09 -5.12
C VAL A 312 6.84 -31.17 -5.59
N ALA A 313 7.16 -31.84 -6.70
CA ALA A 313 6.29 -32.88 -7.25
C ALA A 313 6.24 -34.11 -6.32
N GLY A 314 5.05 -34.47 -5.85
CA GLY A 314 4.84 -35.59 -4.90
C GLY A 314 3.88 -36.66 -5.42
N SER A 315 4.41 -37.86 -5.71
CA SER A 315 3.76 -39.18 -5.53
C SER A 315 4.53 -40.35 -6.19
N SER A 316 5.44 -40.07 -7.12
CA SER A 316 6.44 -41.01 -7.63
C SER A 316 7.78 -40.67 -6.99
N GLY A 317 8.56 -41.63 -6.49
CA GLY A 317 9.78 -41.41 -5.68
C GLY A 317 10.93 -40.59 -6.32
N ALA A 318 10.73 -39.95 -7.47
CA ALA A 318 11.61 -38.92 -8.02
C ALA A 318 11.07 -37.53 -7.63
N LYS A 319 11.65 -36.92 -6.60
CA LYS A 319 11.40 -35.51 -6.27
C LYS A 319 12.07 -34.65 -7.33
N LEU A 320 11.29 -33.95 -8.15
CA LEU A 320 11.78 -32.91 -9.05
C LEU A 320 11.35 -31.57 -8.46
N ASP A 321 12.34 -30.78 -8.04
CA ASP A 321 12.15 -29.40 -7.61
C ASP A 321 12.09 -28.52 -8.86
N THR A 322 11.03 -27.74 -8.98
CA THR A 322 10.82 -26.97 -10.20
C THR A 322 10.42 -25.53 -9.91
N PHE A 323 11.05 -24.58 -10.61
CA PHE A 323 10.73 -23.16 -10.48
C PHE A 323 9.67 -22.74 -11.49
N ILE A 324 8.68 -22.01 -11.00
CA ILE A 324 7.64 -21.36 -11.81
C ILE A 324 7.75 -19.86 -11.55
N PRO A 325 7.92 -19.01 -12.58
CA PRO A 325 7.89 -17.57 -12.38
C PRO A 325 6.54 -17.18 -11.77
N LYS A 326 6.55 -16.38 -10.70
CA LYS A 326 5.34 -15.77 -10.17
C LYS A 326 4.69 -15.04 -11.34
N ARG A 327 3.40 -15.28 -11.58
CA ARG A 327 2.64 -14.48 -12.54
C ARG A 327 2.66 -13.04 -12.02
N GLY A 328 3.59 -12.23 -12.53
CA GLY A 328 3.68 -10.83 -12.18
C GLY A 328 2.40 -10.12 -12.61
N GLU A 329 1.78 -9.37 -11.70
CA GLU A 329 1.74 -7.89 -11.62
C GLU A 329 2.17 -7.06 -12.86
N HIS A 330 2.18 -7.63 -14.06
CA HIS A 330 2.07 -6.92 -15.33
C HIS A 330 0.58 -6.87 -15.70
N LYS A 331 -0.21 -6.16 -14.89
CA LYS A 331 -1.47 -5.59 -15.37
C LYS A 331 -1.15 -4.38 -16.26
N SER A 332 -0.64 -4.67 -17.44
CA SER A 332 -0.90 -3.90 -18.64
C SER A 332 -1.43 -4.85 -19.71
N TYR A 333 -2.39 -5.71 -19.36
CA TYR A 333 -3.13 -6.61 -20.28
C TYR A 333 -4.35 -7.25 -19.57
N PHE A 334 -5.21 -6.46 -18.92
CA PHE A 334 -6.49 -6.96 -18.35
C PHE A 334 -7.73 -6.64 -19.19
N SER A 335 -7.54 -6.32 -20.46
CA SER A 335 -8.61 -6.28 -21.45
C SER A 335 -8.39 -7.34 -22.52
N GLN A 336 -8.54 -8.62 -22.17
CA GLN A 336 -9.12 -9.66 -23.04
C GLN A 336 -9.11 -11.07 -22.42
N LEU A 337 -10.33 -11.59 -22.17
CA LEU A 337 -10.79 -12.98 -22.01
C LEU A 337 -10.89 -13.62 -20.59
N PRO A 338 -11.83 -14.57 -20.39
CA PRO A 338 -12.93 -14.45 -19.43
C PRO A 338 -12.70 -15.11 -18.07
N THR A 339 -13.49 -14.63 -17.11
CA THR A 339 -13.76 -15.12 -15.75
C THR A 339 -13.62 -16.64 -15.60
N ALA A 340 -12.62 -17.08 -14.83
CA ALA A 340 -12.60 -18.39 -14.20
C ALA A 340 -11.93 -18.32 -12.82
N VAL A 341 -12.71 -18.61 -11.80
CA VAL A 341 -12.33 -18.72 -10.39
C VAL A 341 -11.28 -19.82 -10.22
N CYS A 342 -10.17 -19.54 -9.54
CA CYS A 342 -9.25 -20.59 -9.06
C CYS A 342 -8.86 -20.34 -7.60
N TYR A 343 -9.22 -21.30 -6.75
CA TYR A 343 -8.76 -21.47 -5.37
C TYR A 343 -7.35 -22.10 -5.35
N MET A 344 -6.53 -21.75 -4.36
CA MET A 344 -5.65 -22.72 -3.70
C MET A 344 -5.52 -22.42 -2.20
N VAL A 345 -5.94 -23.41 -1.40
CA VAL A 345 -5.64 -23.57 0.02
C VAL A 345 -4.55 -24.64 0.10
N THR A 346 -3.44 -24.38 0.78
CA THR A 346 -2.52 -25.44 1.21
C THR A 346 -2.40 -25.40 2.74
N THR A 347 -3.03 -26.39 3.38
CA THR A 347 -2.81 -26.76 4.77
C THR A 347 -1.55 -27.62 4.86
N THR A 348 -0.58 -27.22 5.68
CA THR A 348 0.34 -28.17 6.32
C THR A 348 0.41 -27.88 7.81
N LEU A 349 -0.09 -28.83 8.60
CA LEU A 349 0.10 -28.94 10.03
C LEU A 349 1.57 -29.29 10.30
N ASN A 350 2.32 -28.42 10.96
CA ASN A 350 3.12 -28.87 12.10
C ASN A 350 3.60 -27.74 13.01
N ASN A 351 3.47 -28.02 14.29
CA ASN A 351 3.81 -27.21 15.45
C ASN A 351 5.30 -26.81 15.50
N ARG A 352 5.55 -25.51 15.63
CA ARG A 352 6.39 -24.81 16.65
C ARG A 352 7.11 -23.61 16.03
N GLN A 353 7.06 -22.49 16.76
CA GLN A 353 7.70 -21.19 16.52
C GLN A 353 6.99 -20.23 15.56
N THR A 354 5.94 -19.59 16.07
CA THR A 354 5.49 -18.27 15.59
C THR A 354 4.97 -17.48 16.79
N ASP A 355 5.90 -16.98 17.63
CA ASP A 355 5.56 -16.06 18.72
C ASP A 355 5.96 -14.59 18.46
N ASP A 356 6.62 -14.25 17.33
CA ASP A 356 7.14 -12.89 17.12
C ASP A 356 6.43 -12.05 16.03
N ILE A 357 5.25 -12.45 15.56
CA ILE A 357 4.49 -11.66 14.54
C ILE A 357 3.18 -11.07 15.09
N PHE A 358 2.84 -11.32 16.36
CA PHE A 358 1.52 -10.96 16.89
C PHE A 358 1.39 -9.53 17.48
N THR A 359 2.45 -8.72 17.50
CA THR A 359 2.46 -7.46 18.27
C THR A 359 2.22 -6.18 17.47
N LEU A 360 1.88 -6.25 16.17
CA LEU A 360 1.78 -5.04 15.34
C LEU A 360 0.40 -4.73 14.73
N LEU A 361 -0.64 -5.53 14.95
CA LEU A 361 -1.94 -5.31 14.28
C LEU A 361 -3.20 -5.38 15.15
N THR A 362 -3.09 -5.38 16.49
CA THR A 362 -4.27 -5.34 17.36
C THR A 362 -4.10 -4.34 18.49
N ASN A 363 -4.32 -3.06 18.20
CA ASN A 363 -4.65 -2.06 19.22
C ASN A 363 -5.89 -1.27 18.76
N GLY A 364 -7.06 -1.76 19.18
CA GLY A 364 -8.38 -1.14 19.03
C GLY A 364 -9.43 -1.99 19.76
N PRO A 365 -10.35 -1.40 20.54
CA PRO A 365 -10.95 -2.08 21.69
C PRO A 365 -12.19 -2.89 21.30
N TRP A 366 -12.15 -4.20 21.51
CA TRP A 366 -13.35 -5.03 21.56
C TRP A 366 -13.28 -5.94 22.78
N HIS A 367 -14.33 -5.84 23.60
CA HIS A 367 -14.51 -6.51 24.87
C HIS A 367 -14.33 -8.03 24.79
N ASP A 368 -13.76 -8.56 25.88
CA ASP A 368 -13.61 -9.96 26.23
C ASP A 368 -14.78 -10.86 25.82
N VAL A 369 -14.47 -11.90 25.05
CA VAL A 369 -15.15 -13.20 25.11
C VAL A 369 -14.10 -14.30 25.02
N GLU A 370 -13.41 -14.55 26.14
CA GLU A 370 -12.66 -15.78 26.35
C GLU A 370 -13.63 -16.92 26.69
N SER A 371 -13.96 -17.78 25.72
CA SER A 371 -14.27 -19.20 25.96
C SER A 371 -14.54 -19.96 24.66
N SER A 372 -13.50 -20.40 23.96
CA SER A 372 -13.45 -21.66 23.20
C SER A 372 -12.12 -21.76 22.44
N GLY A 373 -11.28 -22.71 22.85
CA GLY A 373 -9.91 -22.87 22.34
C GLY A 373 -9.84 -23.45 20.93
N PHE A 374 -10.04 -22.62 19.91
CA PHE A 374 -9.57 -22.83 18.54
C PHE A 374 -9.26 -21.48 17.89
N ARG A 375 -7.98 -21.21 17.56
CA ARG A 375 -7.59 -20.11 16.66
C ARG A 375 -7.34 -20.70 15.27
N LEU A 376 -8.18 -20.33 14.30
CA LEU A 376 -7.93 -20.53 12.87
C LEU A 376 -8.01 -19.14 12.22
N SER A 377 -6.87 -18.63 11.78
CA SER A 377 -6.76 -17.39 11.00
C SER A 377 -6.89 -17.72 9.51
N ALA A 378 -8.08 -17.55 8.95
CA ALA A 378 -8.30 -17.57 7.50
C ALA A 378 -8.50 -16.12 7.01
N TYR A 379 -7.63 -15.68 6.10
CA TYR A 379 -7.77 -14.40 5.40
C TYR A 379 -8.35 -14.67 4.01
N VAL A 380 -9.47 -14.03 3.69
CA VAL A 380 -10.01 -13.99 2.31
C VAL A 380 -9.61 -12.64 1.72
N VAL A 381 -8.65 -12.65 0.79
CA VAL A 381 -8.27 -11.46 0.02
C VAL A 381 -9.18 -11.37 -1.20
N PHE A 382 -9.95 -10.29 -1.30
CA PHE A 382 -10.77 -10.00 -2.48
C PHE A 382 -9.92 -9.21 -3.49
N VAL A 383 -9.84 -9.69 -4.73
CA VAL A 383 -9.44 -8.85 -5.87
C VAL A 383 -10.71 -8.62 -6.67
N ILE A 384 -11.34 -7.47 -6.47
CA ILE A 384 -12.50 -7.03 -7.27
C ILE A 384 -11.94 -6.17 -8.40
N ASP A 385 -12.11 -6.63 -9.64
CA ASP A 385 -11.50 -6.03 -10.82
C ASP A 385 -12.57 -5.24 -11.60
N TYR A 386 -12.88 -4.01 -11.16
CA TYR A 386 -13.61 -2.99 -11.92
C TYR A 386 -13.25 -1.59 -11.38
N ASP A 387 -13.22 -0.58 -12.26
CA ASP A 387 -12.75 0.79 -11.95
C ASP A 387 -13.50 1.50 -10.81
N THR A 388 -14.67 1.01 -10.39
CA THR A 388 -15.27 1.22 -9.06
C THR A 388 -16.37 0.18 -8.89
N PRO A 389 -16.25 -0.87 -8.04
CA PRO A 389 -17.35 -1.78 -7.82
C PRO A 389 -18.47 -1.05 -7.07
N SER A 390 -19.71 -1.19 -7.55
CA SER A 390 -20.85 -0.64 -6.80
C SER A 390 -20.94 -1.33 -5.43
N PHE A 391 -21.47 -0.62 -4.43
CA PHE A 391 -21.68 -1.17 -3.09
C PHE A 391 -22.42 -2.53 -3.13
N GLU A 392 -23.40 -2.67 -4.02
CA GLU A 392 -24.15 -3.91 -4.24
C GLU A 392 -23.26 -5.07 -4.75
N GLN A 393 -22.26 -4.79 -5.59
CA GLN A 393 -21.34 -5.80 -6.12
C GLN A 393 -20.34 -6.28 -5.06
N VAL A 394 -19.83 -5.36 -4.23
CA VAL A 394 -18.96 -5.70 -3.10
C VAL A 394 -19.75 -6.54 -2.07
N GLN A 395 -20.99 -6.17 -1.81
CA GLN A 395 -21.88 -6.90 -0.92
C GLN A 395 -22.20 -8.30 -1.45
N ALA A 396 -22.53 -8.43 -2.75
CA ALA A 396 -22.77 -9.73 -3.38
C ALA A 396 -21.54 -10.65 -3.37
N ALA A 397 -20.33 -10.12 -3.61
CA ALA A 397 -19.09 -10.87 -3.55
C ALA A 397 -18.78 -11.35 -2.11
N ARG A 398 -19.01 -10.49 -1.12
CA ARG A 398 -18.88 -10.84 0.30
C ARG A 398 -19.86 -11.94 0.70
N ASP A 399 -21.12 -11.83 0.30
CA ASP A 399 -22.16 -12.82 0.64
C ASP A 399 -21.89 -14.17 -0.04
N LEU A 400 -21.39 -14.17 -1.27
CA LEU A 400 -20.95 -15.38 -1.97
C LEU A 400 -19.79 -16.07 -1.24
N ALA A 401 -18.79 -15.30 -0.78
CA ALA A 401 -17.64 -15.84 -0.06
C ALA A 401 -18.04 -16.44 1.30
N VAL A 402 -18.90 -15.76 2.06
CA VAL A 402 -19.45 -16.26 3.32
C VAL A 402 -20.23 -17.56 3.08
N LYS A 403 -21.04 -17.61 2.02
CA LYS A 403 -21.77 -18.83 1.64
C LYS A 403 -20.83 -20.00 1.33
N LEU A 404 -19.80 -19.79 0.51
CA LEU A 404 -18.84 -20.84 0.12
C LEU A 404 -18.03 -21.35 1.32
N LEU A 405 -17.62 -20.45 2.22
CA LEU A 405 -16.86 -20.82 3.42
C LEU A 405 -17.72 -21.67 4.38
N VAL A 406 -18.98 -21.27 4.61
CA VAL A 406 -19.90 -22.03 5.46
C VAL A 406 -20.29 -23.37 4.81
N GLU A 407 -20.49 -23.41 3.49
CA GLU A 407 -20.77 -24.67 2.78
C GLU A 407 -19.56 -25.63 2.81
N GLY A 408 -18.33 -25.11 2.73
CA GLY A 408 -17.09 -25.88 2.91
C GLY A 408 -16.95 -26.45 4.32
N GLU A 409 -17.16 -25.63 5.36
CA GLU A 409 -17.13 -26.09 6.76
C GLU A 409 -18.19 -27.17 7.04
N ILE A 410 -19.40 -27.03 6.47
CA ILE A 410 -20.46 -28.03 6.60
C ILE A 410 -20.03 -29.37 5.96
N ALA A 411 -19.36 -29.33 4.80
CA ALA A 411 -18.89 -30.53 4.13
C ALA A 411 -17.80 -31.25 4.96
N GLU A 412 -16.83 -30.51 5.49
CA GLU A 412 -15.76 -31.06 6.32
C GLU A 412 -16.30 -31.65 7.64
N LEU A 413 -17.20 -30.94 8.33
CA LEU A 413 -17.85 -31.42 9.54
C LEU A 413 -18.68 -32.69 9.27
N THR A 414 -19.36 -32.75 8.12
CA THR A 414 -20.16 -33.92 7.73
C THR A 414 -19.27 -35.13 7.50
N ASP A 415 -18.14 -34.98 6.80
CA ASP A 415 -17.19 -36.07 6.54
C ASP A 415 -16.53 -36.56 7.85
N LYS A 416 -16.15 -35.62 8.72
CA LYS A 416 -15.58 -35.93 10.05
C LYS A 416 -16.57 -36.67 10.95
N ILE A 417 -17.85 -36.30 10.94
CA ILE A 417 -18.92 -37.02 11.65
C ILE A 417 -19.09 -38.43 11.07
N GLN A 418 -19.05 -38.60 9.75
CA GLN A 418 -19.15 -39.91 9.10
C GLN A 418 -17.94 -40.80 9.43
N GLN A 419 -16.73 -40.24 9.49
CA GLN A 419 -15.52 -40.95 9.89
C GLN A 419 -15.60 -41.40 11.36
N LEU A 420 -16.01 -40.51 12.27
CA LEU A 420 -16.15 -40.83 13.70
C LEU A 420 -17.27 -41.84 13.96
N ARG A 421 -18.40 -41.79 13.22
CA ARG A 421 -19.44 -42.82 13.30
C ARG A 421 -18.94 -44.19 12.85
N ARG A 422 -18.05 -44.25 11.85
CA ARG A 422 -17.38 -45.49 11.43
C ARG A 422 -16.44 -46.02 12.51
N GLN A 423 -15.70 -45.16 13.20
CA GLN A 423 -14.83 -45.53 14.33
C GLN A 423 -15.63 -45.97 15.57
N LEU A 424 -16.78 -45.35 15.83
CA LEU A 424 -17.66 -45.68 16.95
C LEU A 424 -18.20 -47.12 16.89
N LEU A 425 -18.42 -47.65 15.67
CA LEU A 425 -18.76 -49.05 15.43
C LEU A 425 -17.62 -50.02 15.80
N GLN A 426 -16.38 -49.51 15.96
CA GLN A 426 -15.18 -50.29 16.24
C GLN A 426 -14.67 -50.12 17.68
N GLU A 427 -14.77 -48.93 18.29
CA GLU A 427 -14.01 -48.61 19.52
C GLU A 427 -14.84 -48.10 20.73
N GLY A 428 -16.17 -47.96 20.62
CA GLY A 428 -17.03 -47.67 21.78
C GLY A 428 -16.89 -46.26 22.41
N SER A 429 -17.57 -46.10 23.56
CA SER A 429 -18.10 -44.90 24.25
C SER A 429 -17.55 -43.48 23.94
N ASP A 430 -16.25 -43.25 23.82
CA ASP A 430 -15.69 -41.89 23.71
C ASP A 430 -16.00 -41.19 22.38
N ALA A 431 -16.11 -41.96 21.29
CA ALA A 431 -16.50 -41.43 19.99
C ALA A 431 -17.94 -40.86 20.01
N ALA A 432 -18.82 -41.37 20.89
CA ALA A 432 -20.22 -40.94 20.96
C ALA A 432 -20.37 -39.50 21.45
N SER A 433 -19.57 -39.12 22.45
CA SER A 433 -19.56 -37.74 22.96
C SER A 433 -19.01 -36.76 21.93
N GLN A 434 -17.98 -37.18 21.18
CA GLN A 434 -17.37 -36.34 20.14
C GLN A 434 -18.29 -36.16 18.93
N VAL A 435 -19.00 -37.21 18.50
CA VAL A 435 -20.03 -37.13 17.46
C VAL A 435 -21.14 -36.16 17.86
N GLY A 436 -21.64 -36.24 19.10
CA GLY A 436 -22.69 -35.33 19.59
C GLY A 436 -22.29 -33.85 19.56
N ARG A 437 -21.04 -33.52 19.92
CA ARG A 437 -20.52 -32.14 19.84
C ARG A 437 -20.37 -31.64 18.41
N LEU A 438 -19.91 -32.48 17.50
CA LEU A 438 -19.78 -32.13 16.08
C LEU A 438 -21.14 -31.97 15.40
N GLU A 439 -22.13 -32.80 15.76
CA GLU A 439 -23.51 -32.67 15.26
C GLU A 439 -24.17 -31.37 15.72
N GLN A 440 -23.95 -30.94 16.96
CA GLN A 440 -24.39 -29.63 17.43
C GLN A 440 -23.75 -28.48 16.65
N THR A 441 -22.45 -28.59 16.37
CA THR A 441 -21.70 -27.60 15.57
C THR A 441 -22.20 -27.56 14.12
N LEU A 442 -22.44 -28.71 13.51
CA LEU A 442 -23.01 -28.84 12.17
C LEU A 442 -24.41 -28.21 12.09
N ASN A 443 -25.27 -28.47 13.08
CA ASN A 443 -26.61 -27.88 13.15
C ASN A 443 -26.55 -26.34 13.26
N LEU A 444 -25.61 -25.81 14.06
CA LEU A 444 -25.40 -24.36 14.18
C LEU A 444 -24.97 -23.74 12.85
N ARG A 445 -24.03 -24.36 12.14
CA ARG A 445 -23.57 -23.88 10.82
C ARG A 445 -24.64 -23.97 9.75
N GLN A 446 -25.41 -25.06 9.72
CA GLN A 446 -26.56 -25.19 8.82
C GLN A 446 -27.64 -24.14 9.11
N MET A 447 -27.88 -23.81 10.40
CA MET A 447 -28.79 -22.72 10.78
C MET A 447 -28.27 -21.36 10.33
N GLN A 448 -26.97 -21.07 10.50
CA GLN A 448 -26.34 -19.84 10.01
C GLN A 448 -26.47 -19.71 8.49
N LEU A 449 -26.24 -20.80 7.74
CA LEU A 449 -26.42 -20.82 6.29
C LEU A 449 -27.88 -20.56 5.88
N ARG A 450 -28.86 -21.13 6.60
CA ARG A 450 -30.30 -20.88 6.35
C ARG A 450 -30.69 -19.44 6.66
N MET A 451 -30.19 -18.89 7.77
CA MET A 451 -30.39 -17.49 8.14
C MET A 451 -29.83 -16.57 7.06
N HIS A 452 -28.59 -16.79 6.64
CA HIS A 452 -27.95 -15.99 5.60
C HIS A 452 -28.72 -16.06 4.28
N LYS A 453 -29.10 -17.27 3.82
CA LYS A 453 -29.94 -17.46 2.61
C LYS A 453 -31.30 -16.76 2.71
N LYS A 454 -31.88 -16.65 3.90
CA LYS A 454 -33.15 -15.94 4.11
C LYS A 454 -32.97 -14.42 4.04
N TYR A 455 -31.88 -13.89 4.60
CA TYR A 455 -31.56 -12.47 4.56
C TYR A 455 -31.18 -11.98 3.15
N THR A 456 -30.38 -12.76 2.41
CA THR A 456 -29.95 -12.40 1.04
C THR A 456 -31.07 -12.50 0.00
N ASN A 457 -32.17 -13.21 0.29
CA ASN A 457 -33.34 -13.29 -0.60
C ASN A 457 -34.41 -12.22 -0.31
N LEU A 458 -34.23 -11.43 0.75
CA LEU A 458 -35.16 -10.36 1.19
C LEU A 458 -34.67 -8.95 0.80
N SER A 459 -33.41 -8.82 0.41
CA SER A 459 -32.78 -7.63 -0.20
C SER A 459 -32.75 -7.77 -1.71
#